data_AF-A0A497PLH3-F1
#
_entry.id   AF-A0A497PLH3-F1
#
_cell.length_a   1.000
_cell.length_b   1.000
_cell.length_c   1.000
_cell.angle_alpha   90.00
_cell.angle_beta   90.00
_cell.angle_gamma   90.00
#
_symmetry.space_group_name_H-M   'P 1'
#
loop_
_entity.id
_entity.type
_entity.pdbx_description
1 polymer ?
#
loop_
_entity_poly.entity_id
_entity_poly.type
_entity_poly.pdbx_seq_one_letter_code
_entity_poly.pdbx_strand_id
1 'polypeptide(L)'
;MRLKKVKIRNFLSYRSISLEFSPEENLILITGYDWDSGSGNGVGKSALFDSILFNITGQTVRGKRGQVVLDDLIRRGEKDLVTECTFDNNWRITRSRSRKGTKVVIRNPEGEPIQFRRLEDNIEVVENLLGCSVTDFLNTHVFYSGNYVQFFSLPLERKLELVESLLNLNFLPPGIKHRVQEVENNVFDKLEKIEQEKLVLRTRLDQYQKVLEQKETIRKNLIDKIHHVVAQINSTQDLIEQRNQELLRIESKRKQLTQLGLKKKEKLTQINSHIQQHQQSRTEFYAQLTKINGEMSKIDTEIKKNEKKKSRQRCPWCFQKVDPELVAKFVKELQNEKNSLIQKASEWKVRFDKESSILRELDKKKAKIEEELNSLRSKVEGALINEKVLREKLRQLNVECSKMEEEKDELKLQLKELEKIGGDIRGEEHKLINLTKEQLELKELVPV
;
A
#
# COMPACT_ATOMS: atom_id res chain seq x y z
N MET A 1 -17.46 -68.37 43.66
CA MET A 1 -17.19 -69.02 44.96
C MET A 1 -18.32 -68.66 45.92
N ARG A 2 -18.88 -69.63 46.66
CA ARG A 2 -20.00 -69.42 47.59
C ARG A 2 -19.68 -69.91 49.00
N LEU A 3 -20.05 -69.14 50.02
CA LEU A 3 -19.86 -69.51 51.43
C LEU A 3 -20.90 -70.58 51.84
N LYS A 4 -20.43 -71.73 52.32
CA LYS A 4 -21.26 -72.90 52.69
C LYS A 4 -21.44 -73.04 54.20
N LYS A 5 -20.39 -72.79 54.98
CA LYS A 5 -20.43 -72.94 56.44
C LYS A 5 -19.52 -71.94 57.12
N VAL A 6 -19.97 -71.42 58.27
CA VAL A 6 -19.19 -70.55 59.14
C VAL A 6 -19.23 -71.10 60.56
N LYS A 7 -18.05 -71.29 61.16
CA LYS A 7 -17.92 -71.57 62.60
C LYS A 7 -17.12 -70.45 63.25
N ILE A 8 -17.60 -69.98 64.38
CA ILE A 8 -17.00 -68.87 65.11
C ILE A 8 -16.93 -69.26 66.59
N ARG A 9 -15.78 -69.05 67.21
CA ARG A 9 -15.55 -69.23 68.65
C ARG A 9 -14.88 -67.98 69.20
N ASN A 10 -15.41 -67.46 70.30
CA ASN A 10 -14.84 -66.35 71.07
C ASN A 10 -14.57 -65.07 70.24
N PHE A 11 -15.45 -64.74 69.30
CA PHE A 11 -15.32 -63.54 68.44
C PHE A 11 -16.35 -62.49 68.85
N LEU A 12 -15.90 -61.33 69.35
CA LEU A 12 -16.76 -60.25 69.85
C LEU A 12 -17.88 -60.78 70.78
N SER A 13 -19.15 -60.64 70.38
CA SER A 13 -20.32 -61.09 71.16
C SER A 13 -20.63 -62.58 71.03
N TYR A 14 -19.93 -63.33 70.15
CA TYR A 14 -20.15 -64.77 69.95
C TYR A 14 -19.22 -65.61 70.83
N ARG A 15 -19.79 -66.52 71.62
CA ARG A 15 -19.03 -67.52 72.38
C ARG A 15 -18.72 -68.71 71.50
N SER A 16 -19.75 -69.28 70.88
CA SER A 16 -19.66 -70.32 69.87
C SER A 16 -20.89 -70.26 68.99
N ILE A 17 -20.71 -70.30 67.68
CA ILE A 17 -21.80 -70.43 66.71
C ILE A 17 -21.31 -71.22 65.49
N SER A 18 -22.18 -72.05 64.93
CA SER A 18 -21.98 -72.78 63.69
C SER A 18 -23.20 -72.55 62.81
N LEU A 19 -23.01 -71.87 61.68
CA LEU A 19 -24.05 -71.57 60.70
C LEU A 19 -23.73 -72.31 59.40
N GLU A 20 -24.73 -72.99 58.84
CA GLU A 20 -24.67 -73.59 57.52
C GLU A 20 -25.60 -72.81 56.60
N PHE A 21 -25.10 -72.46 55.42
CA PHE A 21 -25.84 -71.76 54.39
C PHE A 21 -26.31 -72.78 53.36
N SER A 22 -27.63 -72.87 53.16
CA SER A 22 -28.20 -73.82 52.21
C SER A 22 -27.83 -73.44 50.77
N PRO A 23 -27.47 -74.39 49.89
CA PRO A 23 -27.23 -74.12 48.48
C PRO A 23 -28.51 -73.67 47.73
N GLU A 24 -29.70 -73.93 48.28
CA GLU A 24 -30.97 -73.52 47.67
C GLU A 24 -31.38 -72.09 48.03
N GLU A 25 -30.77 -71.50 49.07
CA GLU A 25 -31.08 -70.14 49.55
C GLU A 25 -30.22 -69.09 48.85
N ASN A 26 -30.81 -68.34 47.92
CA ASN A 26 -30.10 -67.28 47.18
C ASN A 26 -30.03 -65.93 47.91
N LEU A 27 -30.84 -65.76 48.96
CA LEU A 27 -30.88 -64.54 49.77
C LEU A 27 -31.14 -64.90 51.24
N ILE A 28 -30.27 -64.41 52.13
CA ILE A 28 -30.32 -64.72 53.55
C ILE A 28 -30.39 -63.42 54.35
N LEU A 29 -31.47 -63.25 55.12
CA LEU A 29 -31.64 -62.11 56.00
C LEU A 29 -31.19 -62.45 57.41
N ILE A 30 -30.12 -61.80 57.88
CA ILE A 30 -29.66 -61.92 59.27
C ILE A 30 -30.31 -60.80 60.09
N THR A 31 -31.30 -61.16 60.90
CA THR A 31 -31.95 -60.26 61.88
C THR A 31 -31.63 -60.68 63.31
N GLY A 32 -31.98 -59.84 64.27
CA GLY A 32 -31.77 -60.13 65.69
C GLY A 32 -32.31 -59.00 66.56
N TYR A 33 -32.76 -59.38 67.75
CA TYR A 33 -33.41 -58.52 68.73
C TYR A 33 -32.79 -58.78 70.12
N ASP A 34 -32.41 -57.70 70.80
CA ASP A 34 -31.91 -57.73 72.16
C ASP A 34 -33.08 -57.47 73.11
N TRP A 35 -33.46 -58.51 73.87
CA TRP A 35 -34.56 -58.41 74.82
C TRP A 35 -34.23 -57.54 76.04
N ASP A 36 -32.95 -57.35 76.35
CA ASP A 36 -32.51 -56.54 77.50
C ASP A 36 -32.56 -55.04 77.18
N SER A 37 -32.17 -54.66 75.95
CA SER A 37 -32.15 -53.25 75.51
C SER A 37 -33.36 -52.84 74.67
N GLY A 38 -34.24 -53.79 74.31
CA GLY A 38 -35.39 -53.56 73.44
C GLY A 38 -35.03 -53.16 72.01
N SER A 39 -33.77 -53.35 71.59
CA SER A 39 -33.21 -52.86 70.32
C SER A 39 -32.72 -54.01 69.43
N GLY A 40 -32.73 -53.80 68.12
CA GLY A 40 -32.04 -54.71 67.19
C GLY A 40 -30.51 -54.50 67.13
N ASN A 41 -29.98 -53.46 67.78
CA ASN A 41 -28.55 -53.14 67.75
C ASN A 41 -27.79 -53.89 68.85
N GLY A 42 -26.49 -54.13 68.64
CA GLY A 42 -25.64 -54.78 69.65
C GLY A 42 -25.73 -56.30 69.73
N VAL A 43 -26.74 -56.93 69.12
CA VAL A 43 -26.96 -58.40 69.12
C VAL A 43 -25.90 -59.24 68.39
N GLY A 44 -24.94 -58.61 67.70
CA GLY A 44 -23.85 -59.32 67.01
C GLY A 44 -23.98 -59.48 65.50
N LYS A 45 -25.03 -58.92 64.85
CA LYS A 45 -25.22 -59.00 63.38
C LYS A 45 -23.97 -58.62 62.58
N SER A 46 -23.41 -57.43 62.83
CA SER A 46 -22.19 -57.00 62.16
C SER A 46 -20.97 -57.84 62.55
N ALA A 47 -20.91 -58.35 63.79
CA ALA A 47 -19.81 -59.20 64.24
C ALA A 47 -19.74 -60.53 63.48
N LEU A 48 -20.89 -61.06 63.04
CA LEU A 48 -20.93 -62.23 62.16
C LEU A 48 -20.29 -61.91 60.80
N PHE A 49 -20.67 -60.80 60.16
CA PHE A 49 -20.06 -60.37 58.90
C PHE A 49 -18.56 -60.08 59.05
N ASP A 50 -18.15 -59.39 60.12
CA ASP A 50 -16.74 -59.11 60.40
C ASP A 50 -15.93 -60.39 60.60
N SER A 51 -16.52 -61.44 61.20
CA SER A 51 -15.83 -62.71 61.40
C SER A 51 -15.53 -63.44 60.09
N ILE A 52 -16.45 -63.36 59.12
CA ILE A 52 -16.30 -63.93 57.77
C ILE A 52 -15.21 -63.16 57.02
N LEU A 53 -15.27 -61.82 57.06
CA LEU A 53 -14.28 -60.98 56.40
C LEU A 53 -12.90 -61.16 57.01
N PHE A 54 -12.79 -61.15 58.33
CA PHE A 54 -11.56 -61.45 59.03
C PHE A 54 -11.02 -62.84 58.65
N ASN A 55 -11.89 -63.85 58.53
CA ASN A 55 -11.48 -65.18 58.10
C ASN A 55 -10.93 -65.20 56.67
N ILE A 56 -11.54 -64.47 55.74
CA ILE A 56 -11.12 -64.48 54.33
C ILE A 56 -9.88 -63.61 54.15
N THR A 57 -9.95 -62.35 54.56
CA THR A 57 -8.98 -61.30 54.20
C THR A 57 -7.96 -61.02 55.30
N GLY A 58 -8.20 -61.48 56.53
CA GLY A 58 -7.42 -61.08 57.71
C GLY A 58 -7.74 -59.67 58.22
N GLN A 59 -8.71 -58.98 57.61
CA GLN A 59 -9.12 -57.62 57.93
C GLN A 59 -10.61 -57.56 58.29
N THR A 60 -11.01 -56.58 59.08
CA THR A 60 -12.43 -56.27 59.36
C THR A 60 -12.82 -54.96 58.70
N VAL A 61 -14.12 -54.75 58.44
CA VAL A 61 -14.60 -53.47 57.88
C VAL A 61 -14.67 -52.37 58.95
N ARG A 62 -14.56 -52.75 60.22
CA ARG A 62 -14.49 -51.80 61.33
C ARG A 62 -13.18 -51.01 61.31
N GLY A 63 -13.30 -49.71 61.54
CA GLY A 63 -12.19 -48.77 61.76
C GLY A 63 -12.03 -47.76 60.61
N LYS A 64 -12.29 -46.48 60.88
CA LYS A 64 -11.80 -45.40 60.02
C LYS A 64 -10.28 -45.33 60.22
N ARG A 65 -9.50 -45.68 59.20
CA ARG A 65 -8.01 -45.64 59.18
C ARG A 65 -7.30 -46.75 59.98
N GLY A 66 -7.74 -48.00 59.88
CA GLY A 66 -6.91 -49.16 60.28
C GLY A 66 -6.59 -49.29 61.77
N GLN A 67 -7.37 -48.66 62.65
CA GLN A 67 -7.15 -48.67 64.11
C GLN A 67 -8.04 -49.65 64.88
N VAL A 68 -8.50 -50.74 64.26
CA VAL A 68 -9.02 -51.86 65.07
C VAL A 68 -7.84 -52.68 65.53
N VAL A 69 -7.53 -52.59 66.83
CA VAL A 69 -6.58 -53.49 67.45
C VAL A 69 -7.18 -54.89 67.33
N LEU A 70 -6.56 -55.74 66.51
CA LEU A 70 -7.10 -57.06 66.18
C LEU A 70 -7.32 -57.95 67.43
N ASP A 71 -6.68 -57.64 68.57
CA ASP A 71 -6.94 -58.30 69.86
C ASP A 71 -8.32 -57.96 70.44
N ASP A 72 -8.90 -56.81 70.10
CA ASP A 72 -10.25 -56.41 70.51
C ASP A 72 -11.35 -57.26 69.85
N LEU A 73 -10.99 -58.02 68.81
CA LEU A 73 -11.89 -59.01 68.21
C LEU A 73 -12.10 -60.23 69.12
N ILE A 74 -11.20 -60.48 70.08
CA ILE A 74 -11.34 -61.58 71.04
C ILE A 74 -12.45 -61.21 72.03
N ARG A 75 -13.41 -62.11 72.21
CA ARG A 75 -14.48 -61.94 73.20
C ARG A 75 -13.88 -61.66 74.59
N ARG A 76 -14.42 -60.64 75.29
CA ARG A 76 -13.96 -60.28 76.63
C ARG A 76 -13.99 -61.50 77.57
N GLY A 77 -12.87 -61.73 78.26
CA GLY A 77 -12.67 -62.87 79.16
C GLY A 77 -12.02 -64.10 78.53
N GLU A 78 -11.88 -64.14 77.20
CA GLU A 78 -11.30 -65.28 76.48
C GLU A 78 -9.84 -65.04 76.09
N LYS A 79 -9.10 -66.12 75.84
CA LYS A 79 -7.65 -66.07 75.50
C LYS A 79 -7.37 -66.08 73.99
N ASP A 80 -8.30 -66.65 73.23
CA ASP A 80 -8.18 -66.87 71.79
C ASP A 80 -9.54 -66.73 71.10
N LEU A 81 -9.51 -66.43 69.80
CA LEU A 81 -10.64 -66.54 68.87
C LEU A 81 -10.32 -67.52 67.75
N VAL A 82 -11.35 -68.13 67.17
CA VAL A 82 -11.24 -68.97 65.98
C VAL A 82 -12.42 -68.69 65.06
N THR A 83 -12.14 -68.46 63.78
CA THR A 83 -13.13 -68.43 62.71
C THR A 83 -12.77 -69.49 61.67
N GLU A 84 -13.76 -70.18 61.15
CA GLU A 84 -13.61 -71.18 60.09
C GLU A 84 -14.70 -70.94 59.04
N CYS A 85 -14.30 -70.72 57.79
CA CYS A 85 -15.21 -70.65 56.65
C CYS A 85 -14.97 -71.83 55.71
N THR A 86 -16.04 -72.50 55.32
CA THR A 86 -16.05 -73.54 54.29
C THR A 86 -16.78 -73.01 53.07
N PHE A 87 -16.21 -73.20 51.90
CA PHE A 87 -16.79 -72.79 50.62
C PHE A 87 -17.42 -73.98 49.87
N ASP A 88 -18.18 -73.68 48.82
CA ASP A 88 -18.86 -74.64 47.94
C ASP A 88 -17.91 -75.62 47.25
N ASN A 89 -16.71 -75.17 46.90
CA ASN A 89 -15.64 -76.01 46.36
C ASN A 89 -14.88 -76.82 47.43
N ASN A 90 -15.43 -76.97 48.64
CA ASN A 90 -14.85 -77.68 49.81
C ASN A 90 -13.55 -77.09 50.38
N TRP A 91 -13.12 -75.93 49.90
CA TRP A 91 -12.01 -75.19 50.51
C TRP A 91 -12.40 -74.74 51.91
N ARG A 92 -11.42 -74.79 52.83
CA ARG A 92 -11.60 -74.38 54.22
C ARG A 92 -10.51 -73.42 54.66
N ILE A 93 -10.93 -72.28 55.18
CA ILE A 93 -10.01 -71.29 55.76
C ILE A 93 -10.30 -71.22 57.26
N THR A 94 -9.31 -71.56 58.07
CA THR A 94 -9.37 -71.41 59.52
C THR A 94 -8.38 -70.33 59.94
N ARG A 95 -8.88 -69.26 60.55
CA ARG A 95 -8.04 -68.22 61.16
C ARG A 95 -8.26 -68.22 62.67
N SER A 96 -7.17 -68.22 63.41
CA SER A 96 -7.20 -68.11 64.87
C SER A 96 -6.29 -66.98 65.31
N ARG A 97 -6.67 -66.30 66.38
CA ARG A 97 -5.86 -65.23 66.95
C ARG A 97 -5.81 -65.39 68.47
N SER A 98 -4.61 -65.21 69.00
CA SER A 98 -4.35 -65.07 70.44
C SER A 98 -3.50 -63.83 70.67
N ARG A 99 -3.31 -63.43 71.92
CA ARG A 99 -2.37 -62.34 72.28
C ARG A 99 -0.91 -62.61 71.86
N LYS A 100 -0.58 -63.83 71.43
CA LYS A 100 0.74 -64.21 70.90
C LYS A 100 0.86 -64.07 69.38
N GLY A 101 -0.25 -63.81 68.67
CA GLY A 101 -0.28 -63.68 67.22
C GLY A 101 -1.43 -64.42 66.54
N THR A 102 -1.49 -64.28 65.23
CA THR A 102 -2.48 -64.89 64.34
C THR A 102 -1.92 -66.16 63.70
N LYS A 103 -2.74 -67.22 63.58
CA LYS A 103 -2.43 -68.42 62.79
C LYS A 103 -3.51 -68.62 61.72
N VAL A 104 -3.08 -68.97 60.52
CA VAL A 104 -3.97 -69.22 59.37
C VAL A 104 -3.67 -70.61 58.83
N VAL A 105 -4.73 -71.38 58.60
CA VAL A 105 -4.66 -72.71 57.98
C VAL A 105 -5.67 -72.72 56.83
N ILE A 106 -5.18 -72.89 55.61
CA ILE A 106 -6.02 -73.07 54.42
C ILE A 106 -5.92 -74.53 54.01
N ARG A 107 -7.06 -75.18 53.83
CA ARG A 107 -7.14 -76.56 53.36
C ARG A 107 -7.77 -76.60 51.96
N ASN A 108 -7.16 -77.38 51.09
CA ASN A 108 -7.67 -77.67 49.75
C ASN A 108 -8.95 -78.56 49.83
N PRO A 109 -9.62 -78.85 48.70
CA PRO A 109 -10.82 -79.70 48.66
C PRO A 109 -10.60 -81.12 49.20
N GLU A 110 -9.36 -81.63 49.12
CA GLU A 110 -8.93 -82.94 49.60
C GLU A 110 -8.69 -82.95 51.13
N GLY A 111 -8.66 -81.77 51.76
CA GLY A 111 -8.52 -81.60 53.21
C GLY A 111 -7.09 -81.40 53.71
N GLU A 112 -6.12 -81.32 52.81
CA GLU A 112 -4.70 -81.12 53.09
C GLU A 112 -4.38 -79.65 53.36
N PRO A 113 -3.60 -79.33 54.41
CA PRO A 113 -3.19 -77.96 54.71
C PRO A 113 -2.14 -77.48 53.70
N ILE A 114 -2.37 -76.30 53.11
CA ILE A 114 -1.39 -75.63 52.26
C ILE A 114 -0.28 -75.07 53.14
N GLN A 115 0.96 -75.43 52.84
CA GLN A 115 2.13 -74.88 53.52
C GLN A 115 2.56 -73.58 52.83
N PHE A 116 2.68 -72.52 53.63
CA PHE A 116 3.20 -71.22 53.19
C PHE A 116 4.65 -71.07 53.66
N ARG A 117 5.49 -70.37 52.89
CA ARG A 117 6.87 -70.07 53.32
C ARG A 117 6.88 -68.93 54.34
N ARG A 118 5.98 -67.96 54.20
CA ARG A 118 5.74 -66.86 55.15
C ARG A 118 4.24 -66.68 55.40
N LEU A 119 3.88 -65.99 56.48
CA LEU A 119 2.47 -65.80 56.82
C LEU A 119 1.77 -64.85 55.83
N GLU A 120 2.52 -63.94 55.20
CA GLU A 120 2.03 -62.99 54.20
C GLU A 120 1.60 -63.67 52.88
N ASP A 121 2.23 -64.80 52.53
CA ASP A 121 1.92 -65.57 51.32
C ASP A 121 0.49 -66.15 51.34
N ASN A 122 -0.18 -66.15 52.50
CA ASN A 122 -1.57 -66.57 52.58
C ASN A 122 -2.52 -65.64 51.81
N ILE A 123 -2.15 -64.37 51.62
CA ILE A 123 -2.97 -63.40 50.88
C ILE A 123 -3.01 -63.80 49.42
N GLU A 124 -1.87 -64.09 48.81
CA GLU A 124 -1.79 -64.51 47.40
C GLU A 124 -2.60 -65.78 47.13
N VAL A 125 -2.57 -66.76 48.05
CA VAL A 125 -3.38 -67.98 47.92
C VAL A 125 -4.88 -67.68 48.06
N VAL A 126 -5.26 -66.75 48.95
CA VAL A 126 -6.66 -66.30 49.04
C VAL A 126 -7.08 -65.52 47.80
N GLU A 127 -6.24 -64.64 47.25
CA GLU A 127 -6.52 -63.86 46.04
C GLU A 127 -6.67 -64.77 44.82
N ASN A 128 -5.82 -65.79 44.68
CA ASN A 128 -5.95 -66.83 43.67
C ASN A 128 -7.24 -67.64 43.84
N LEU A 129 -7.64 -67.94 45.08
CA LEU A 129 -8.92 -68.61 45.36
C LEU A 129 -10.14 -67.73 45.02
N LEU A 130 -10.04 -66.42 45.26
CA LEU A 130 -11.09 -65.44 44.98
C LEU A 130 -11.15 -65.02 43.51
N GLY A 131 -10.04 -65.15 42.77
CA GLY A 131 -9.89 -64.64 41.40
C GLY A 131 -9.77 -63.12 41.30
N CYS A 132 -9.56 -62.43 42.43
CA CYS A 132 -9.39 -60.97 42.51
C CYS A 132 -8.57 -60.60 43.74
N SER A 133 -8.04 -59.37 43.77
CA SER A 133 -7.31 -58.89 44.94
C SER A 133 -8.22 -58.77 46.16
N VAL A 134 -7.67 -58.86 47.37
CA VAL A 134 -8.43 -58.65 48.62
C VAL A 134 -9.11 -57.27 48.63
N THR A 135 -8.44 -56.26 48.09
CA THR A 135 -8.98 -54.91 47.94
C THR A 135 -10.17 -54.86 46.98
N ASP A 136 -10.07 -55.53 45.83
CA ASP A 136 -11.17 -55.56 44.86
C ASP A 136 -12.36 -56.34 45.42
N PHE A 137 -12.11 -57.44 46.11
CA PHE A 137 -13.14 -58.21 46.81
C PHE A 137 -13.93 -57.34 47.79
N LEU A 138 -13.24 -56.55 48.63
CA LEU A 138 -13.90 -55.61 49.56
C LEU A 138 -14.69 -54.51 48.84
N ASN A 139 -14.24 -54.06 47.67
CA ASN A 139 -14.88 -53.01 46.89
C ASN A 139 -16.07 -53.47 46.04
N THR A 140 -16.11 -54.76 45.68
CA THR A 140 -17.09 -55.31 44.71
C THR A 140 -18.08 -56.29 45.32
N HIS A 141 -17.68 -57.08 46.33
CA HIS A 141 -18.50 -58.17 46.88
C HIS A 141 -19.09 -57.88 48.26
N VAL A 142 -18.60 -56.84 48.96
CA VAL A 142 -18.93 -56.58 50.37
C VAL A 142 -19.52 -55.18 50.51
N PHE A 143 -20.81 -55.07 50.81
CA PHE A 143 -21.48 -53.78 51.01
C PHE A 143 -21.75 -53.55 52.50
N TYR A 144 -21.04 -52.62 53.16
CA TYR A 144 -21.14 -52.37 54.60
C TYR A 144 -21.66 -50.96 54.93
N SER A 145 -22.50 -50.83 55.96
CA SER A 145 -23.10 -49.55 56.34
C SER A 145 -22.05 -48.56 56.86
N GLY A 146 -21.89 -47.43 56.18
CA GLY A 146 -20.97 -46.34 56.57
C GLY A 146 -19.65 -46.26 55.79
N ASN A 147 -19.44 -47.11 54.79
CA ASN A 147 -18.32 -46.99 53.85
C ASN A 147 -18.76 -47.25 52.41
N TYR A 148 -19.72 -46.46 51.93
CA TYR A 148 -20.28 -46.50 50.56
C TYR A 148 -19.30 -46.05 49.46
N VAL A 149 -18.01 -45.91 49.76
CA VAL A 149 -16.99 -45.59 48.75
C VAL A 149 -16.67 -46.86 47.98
N GLN A 150 -17.65 -47.30 47.19
CA GLN A 150 -17.64 -48.53 46.41
C GLN A 150 -17.81 -48.18 44.94
N PHE A 151 -17.18 -49.00 44.08
CA PHE A 151 -16.93 -48.85 42.64
C PHE A 151 -17.29 -47.51 41.97
N PHE A 152 -18.56 -47.10 41.98
CA PHE A 152 -19.07 -45.82 41.45
C PHE A 152 -18.37 -44.56 41.96
N SER A 153 -17.85 -44.60 43.18
CA SER A 153 -17.12 -43.48 43.79
C SER A 153 -15.62 -43.49 43.54
N LEU A 154 -15.08 -44.55 42.93
CA LEU A 154 -13.66 -44.60 42.55
C LEU A 154 -13.40 -43.61 41.39
N PRO A 155 -12.19 -43.00 41.33
CA PRO A 155 -11.72 -42.27 40.16
C PRO A 155 -11.78 -43.12 38.88
N LEU A 156 -11.93 -42.47 37.72
CA LEU A 156 -12.05 -43.17 36.44
C LEU A 156 -10.90 -44.15 36.19
N GLU A 157 -9.66 -43.73 36.47
CA GLU A 157 -8.45 -44.56 36.36
C GLU A 157 -8.60 -45.87 37.16
N ARG A 158 -8.99 -45.78 38.44
CA ARG A 158 -9.19 -46.96 39.30
C ARG A 158 -10.38 -47.81 38.88
N LYS A 159 -11.43 -47.23 38.30
CA LYS A 159 -12.55 -48.00 37.73
C LYS A 159 -12.09 -48.81 36.53
N LEU A 160 -11.29 -48.21 35.65
CA LEU A 160 -10.75 -48.88 34.48
C LEU A 160 -9.80 -49.99 34.89
N GLU A 161 -8.88 -49.77 35.84
CA GLU A 161 -8.03 -50.83 36.40
C GLU A 161 -8.85 -52.00 37.00
N LEU A 162 -9.94 -51.69 37.71
CA LEU A 162 -10.81 -52.72 38.27
C LEU A 162 -11.54 -53.50 37.16
N VAL A 163 -11.97 -52.84 36.08
CA VAL A 163 -12.57 -53.51 34.92
C VAL A 163 -11.53 -54.32 34.14
N GLU A 164 -10.32 -53.79 33.96
CA GLU A 164 -9.19 -54.46 33.30
C GLU A 164 -8.77 -55.72 34.06
N SER A 165 -8.73 -55.66 35.41
CA SER A 165 -8.44 -56.82 36.26
C SER A 165 -9.57 -57.86 36.24
N LEU A 166 -10.83 -57.44 36.28
CA LEU A 166 -11.99 -58.34 36.13
C LEU A 166 -12.03 -59.03 34.76
N LEU A 167 -11.68 -58.32 33.69
CA LEU A 167 -11.65 -58.83 32.32
C LEU A 167 -10.32 -59.49 31.95
N ASN A 168 -9.35 -59.49 32.86
CA ASN A 168 -8.00 -60.02 32.68
C ASN A 168 -7.29 -59.48 31.41
N LEU A 169 -7.48 -58.19 31.11
CA LEU A 169 -6.93 -57.50 29.93
C LEU A 169 -5.44 -57.16 30.05
N ASN A 170 -4.80 -57.61 31.13
CA ASN A 170 -3.36 -57.45 31.40
C ASN A 170 -2.44 -58.13 30.37
N PHE A 171 -2.99 -58.80 29.33
CA PHE A 171 -2.24 -59.41 28.25
C PHE A 171 -1.87 -58.44 27.11
N LEU A 172 -2.46 -57.24 27.05
CA LEU A 172 -2.14 -56.27 26.00
C LEU A 172 -0.66 -55.83 26.10
N PRO A 173 0.20 -56.13 25.11
CA PRO A 173 1.62 -55.85 25.22
C PRO A 173 1.88 -54.35 25.35
N PRO A 174 2.78 -53.91 26.25
CA PRO A 174 3.14 -52.50 26.40
C PRO A 174 3.66 -51.87 25.08
N GLY A 175 4.13 -52.67 24.13
CA GLY A 175 4.57 -52.22 22.81
C GLY A 175 3.48 -51.61 21.92
N ILE A 176 2.19 -51.95 22.09
CA ILE A 176 1.11 -51.34 21.30
C ILE A 176 0.84 -49.91 21.79
N LYS A 177 0.87 -49.69 23.12
CA LYS A 177 0.75 -48.34 23.70
C LYS A 177 1.88 -47.43 23.23
N HIS A 178 3.12 -47.92 23.22
CA HIS A 178 4.27 -47.15 22.71
C HIS A 178 4.16 -46.80 21.22
N ARG A 179 3.71 -47.73 20.37
CA ARG A 179 3.58 -47.46 18.92
C ARG A 179 2.47 -46.46 18.59
N VAL A 180 1.33 -46.53 19.31
CA VAL A 180 0.27 -45.52 19.16
C VAL A 180 0.77 -44.15 19.58
N GLN A 181 1.46 -44.08 20.72
CA GLN A 181 1.99 -42.83 21.25
C GLN A 181 3.10 -42.24 20.36
N GLU A 182 3.93 -43.07 19.72
CA GLU A 182 4.95 -42.64 18.77
C GLU A 182 4.33 -42.11 17.46
N VAL A 183 3.26 -42.73 16.95
CA VAL A 183 2.54 -42.23 15.77
C VAL A 183 1.83 -40.92 16.09
N GLU A 184 1.16 -40.82 17.25
CA GLU A 184 0.55 -39.58 17.72
C GLU A 184 1.59 -38.46 17.80
N ASN A 185 2.72 -38.68 18.50
CA ASN A 185 3.77 -37.67 18.63
C ASN A 185 4.33 -37.23 17.27
N ASN A 186 4.57 -38.17 16.34
CA ASN A 186 5.05 -37.83 15.00
C ASN A 186 4.04 -37.01 14.18
N VAL A 187 2.74 -37.27 14.34
CA VAL A 187 1.70 -36.49 13.68
C VAL A 187 1.55 -35.11 14.33
N PHE A 188 1.61 -35.02 15.66
CA PHE A 188 1.62 -33.75 16.38
C PHE A 188 2.82 -32.88 15.98
N ASP A 189 4.03 -33.44 15.93
CA ASP A 189 5.24 -32.72 15.50
C ASP A 189 5.13 -32.19 14.06
N LYS A 190 4.52 -32.96 13.16
CA LYS A 190 4.28 -32.53 11.78
C LYS A 190 3.23 -31.42 11.70
N LEU A 191 2.14 -31.55 12.47
CA LEU A 191 1.11 -30.52 12.55
C LEU A 191 1.68 -29.22 13.10
N GLU A 192 2.50 -29.28 14.14
CA GLU A 192 3.14 -28.10 14.72
C GLU A 192 4.09 -27.42 13.73
N LYS A 193 4.90 -28.19 12.99
CA LYS A 193 5.76 -27.64 11.91
C LYS A 193 4.95 -26.94 10.82
N ILE A 194 3.87 -27.56 10.35
CA ILE A 194 3.00 -26.97 9.33
C ILE A 194 2.33 -25.69 9.85
N GLU A 195 1.92 -25.66 11.13
CA GLU A 195 1.36 -24.46 11.74
C GLU A 195 2.38 -23.32 11.85
N GLN A 196 3.62 -23.63 12.22
CA GLN A 196 4.71 -22.65 12.23
C GLN A 196 4.99 -22.10 10.82
N GLU A 197 5.04 -22.96 9.80
CA GLU A 197 5.24 -22.53 8.40
C GLU A 197 4.08 -21.66 7.89
N LYS A 198 2.83 -22.02 8.21
CA LYS A 198 1.67 -21.19 7.90
C LYS A 198 1.71 -19.83 8.57
N LEU A 199 2.16 -19.76 9.83
CA LEU A 199 2.31 -18.51 10.55
C LEU A 199 3.33 -17.61 9.84
N VAL A 200 4.50 -18.16 9.49
CA VAL A 200 5.55 -17.42 8.76
C VAL A 200 5.03 -16.90 7.41
N LEU A 201 4.33 -17.74 6.64
CA LEU A 201 3.76 -17.32 5.36
C LEU A 201 2.66 -16.25 5.51
N ARG A 202 1.81 -16.35 6.54
CA ARG A 202 0.81 -15.30 6.83
C ARG A 202 1.48 -13.98 7.16
N THR A 203 2.54 -13.99 7.97
CA THR A 203 3.29 -12.76 8.29
C THR A 203 3.93 -12.17 7.04
N ARG A 204 4.49 -12.99 6.15
CA ARG A 204 5.02 -12.52 4.86
C ARG A 204 3.94 -11.93 3.97
N LEU A 205 2.78 -12.56 3.87
CA LEU A 205 1.64 -12.03 3.10
C LEU A 205 1.15 -10.69 3.63
N ASP A 206 1.03 -10.53 4.95
CA ASP A 206 0.67 -9.24 5.57
C ASP A 206 1.72 -8.16 5.28
N GLN A 207 3.01 -8.50 5.31
CA GLN A 207 4.09 -7.60 4.90
C GLN A 207 3.98 -7.22 3.42
N TYR A 208 3.72 -8.18 2.52
CA TYR A 208 3.52 -7.90 1.10
C TYR A 208 2.29 -7.03 0.83
N GLN A 209 1.20 -7.24 1.56
CA GLN A 209 -0.01 -6.41 1.46
C GLN A 209 0.27 -4.95 1.86
N LYS A 210 0.99 -4.73 2.96
CA LYS A 210 1.40 -3.37 3.37
C LYS A 210 2.30 -2.70 2.32
N VAL A 211 3.23 -3.46 1.73
CA VAL A 211 4.08 -2.96 0.65
C VAL A 211 3.25 -2.63 -0.60
N LEU A 212 2.23 -3.43 -0.92
CA LEU A 212 1.30 -3.13 -2.02
C LEU A 212 0.53 -1.83 -1.78
N GLU A 213 -0.05 -1.64 -0.59
CA GLU A 213 -0.77 -0.41 -0.25
C GLU A 213 0.13 0.83 -0.35
N GLN A 214 1.37 0.74 0.16
CA GLN A 214 2.38 1.79 0.01
C GLN A 214 2.70 2.06 -1.47
N LYS A 215 2.80 1.04 -2.30
CA LYS A 215 3.02 1.22 -3.75
C LYS A 215 1.83 1.84 -4.46
N GLU A 216 0.61 1.47 -4.10
CA GLU A 216 -0.60 2.07 -4.68
C GLU A 216 -0.71 3.56 -4.34
N THR A 217 -0.37 3.95 -3.11
CA THR A 217 -0.34 5.36 -2.72
C THR A 217 0.74 6.13 -3.48
N ILE A 218 1.95 5.57 -3.62
CA ILE A 218 3.02 6.16 -4.46
C ILE A 218 2.58 6.27 -5.92
N ARG A 219 1.94 5.23 -6.47
CA ARG A 219 1.42 5.20 -7.84
C ARG A 219 0.40 6.32 -8.07
N LYS A 220 -0.57 6.48 -7.16
CA LYS A 220 -1.57 7.56 -7.23
C LYS A 220 -0.90 8.93 -7.23
N ASN A 221 0.02 9.16 -6.29
CA ASN A 221 0.77 10.42 -6.21
C ASN A 221 1.58 10.73 -7.48
N LEU A 222 2.20 9.71 -8.10
CA LEU A 222 2.92 9.87 -9.37
C LEU A 222 1.98 10.21 -10.52
N ILE A 223 0.83 9.55 -10.61
CA ILE A 223 -0.19 9.85 -11.64
C ILE A 223 -0.68 11.31 -11.49
N ASP A 224 -0.95 11.75 -10.27
CA ASP A 224 -1.40 13.12 -10.00
C ASP A 224 -0.33 14.15 -10.38
N LYS A 225 0.95 13.87 -10.10
CA LYS A 225 2.08 14.71 -10.55
C LYS A 225 2.17 14.77 -12.07
N ILE A 226 2.06 13.62 -12.75
CA ILE A 226 2.07 13.57 -14.24
C ILE A 226 0.92 14.41 -14.80
N HIS A 227 -0.28 14.29 -14.24
CA HIS A 227 -1.43 15.10 -14.67
C HIS A 227 -1.19 16.60 -14.48
N HIS A 228 -0.58 17.00 -13.36
CA HIS A 228 -0.24 18.40 -13.12
C HIS A 228 0.76 18.94 -14.15
N VAL A 229 1.85 18.21 -14.40
CA VAL A 229 2.86 18.59 -15.41
C VAL A 229 2.25 18.66 -16.81
N VAL A 230 1.40 17.69 -17.18
CA VAL A 230 0.70 17.72 -18.47
C VAL A 230 -0.21 18.94 -18.61
N ALA A 231 -0.92 19.33 -17.54
CA ALA A 231 -1.74 20.53 -17.56
C ALA A 231 -0.89 21.80 -17.75
N GLN A 232 0.27 21.88 -17.11
CA GLN A 232 1.22 22.99 -17.28
C GLN A 232 1.78 23.05 -18.71
N ILE A 233 2.17 21.91 -19.29
CA ILE A 233 2.61 21.81 -20.69
C ILE A 233 1.54 22.35 -21.63
N ASN A 234 0.30 21.87 -21.51
CA ASN A 234 -0.80 22.30 -22.37
C ASN A 234 -1.03 23.82 -22.28
N SER A 235 -1.05 24.38 -21.06
CA SER A 235 -1.21 25.83 -20.87
C SER A 235 -0.06 26.64 -21.49
N THR A 236 1.15 26.10 -21.48
CA THR A 236 2.34 26.75 -22.06
C THR A 236 2.32 26.66 -23.58
N GLN A 237 1.85 25.53 -24.13
CA GLN A 237 1.64 25.35 -25.57
C GLN A 237 0.58 26.32 -26.11
N ASP A 238 -0.53 26.51 -25.38
CA ASP A 238 -1.55 27.50 -25.73
C ASP A 238 -0.96 28.93 -25.78
N LEU A 239 -0.12 29.28 -24.80
CA LEU A 239 0.59 30.56 -24.79
C LEU A 239 1.55 30.70 -25.98
N ILE A 240 2.30 29.65 -26.31
CA ILE A 240 3.19 29.62 -27.48
C ILE A 240 2.38 29.85 -28.76
N GLU A 241 1.23 29.20 -28.91
CA GLU A 241 0.37 29.36 -30.09
C GLU A 241 -0.17 30.79 -30.21
N GLN A 242 -0.68 31.37 -29.11
CA GLN A 242 -1.12 32.77 -29.07
C GLN A 242 0.00 33.73 -29.49
N ARG A 243 1.22 33.53 -28.97
CA ARG A 243 2.40 34.35 -29.30
C ARG A 243 2.84 34.18 -30.75
N ASN A 244 2.75 32.99 -31.31
CA ASN A 244 3.02 32.74 -32.73
C ASN A 244 2.01 33.48 -33.63
N GLN A 245 0.73 33.49 -33.26
CA GLN A 245 -0.28 34.27 -33.99
C GLN A 245 -0.02 35.79 -33.91
N GLU A 246 0.39 36.30 -32.75
CA GLU A 246 0.83 37.70 -32.60
C GLU A 246 2.04 38.02 -33.49
N LEU A 247 3.03 37.12 -33.54
CA LEU A 247 4.23 37.27 -34.36
C LEU A 247 3.86 37.37 -35.85
N LEU A 248 2.98 36.50 -36.34
CA LEU A 248 2.49 36.53 -37.73
C LEU A 248 1.78 37.85 -38.07
N ARG A 249 0.97 38.38 -37.14
CA ARG A 249 0.31 39.69 -37.31
C ARG A 249 1.33 40.83 -37.39
N ILE A 250 2.39 40.80 -36.59
CA ILE A 250 3.45 41.83 -36.64
C ILE A 250 4.27 41.71 -37.92
N GLU A 251 4.64 40.49 -38.34
CA GLU A 251 5.41 40.26 -39.56
C GLU A 251 4.65 40.72 -40.81
N SER A 252 3.36 40.41 -40.90
CA SER A 252 2.49 40.86 -42.00
C SER A 252 2.36 42.39 -42.03
N LYS A 253 2.13 43.03 -40.87
CA LYS A 253 2.09 44.49 -40.75
C LYS A 253 3.42 45.14 -41.15
N ARG A 254 4.55 44.56 -40.73
CA ARG A 254 5.90 45.00 -41.12
C ARG A 254 6.07 44.93 -42.64
N LYS A 255 5.71 43.81 -43.27
CA LYS A 255 5.79 43.64 -44.74
C LYS A 255 4.95 44.71 -45.47
N GLN A 256 3.74 44.98 -45.01
CA GLN A 256 2.89 46.05 -45.57
C GLN A 256 3.52 47.43 -45.44
N LEU A 257 4.06 47.77 -44.27
CA LEU A 257 4.73 49.06 -44.04
C LEU A 257 5.97 49.22 -44.92
N THR A 258 6.77 48.16 -45.08
CA THR A 258 7.94 48.17 -45.97
C THR A 258 7.55 48.38 -47.43
N GLN A 259 6.50 47.71 -47.91
CA GLN A 259 5.99 47.91 -49.28
C GLN A 259 5.47 49.35 -49.50
N LEU A 260 4.77 49.92 -48.52
CA LEU A 260 4.34 51.33 -48.58
C LEU A 260 5.55 52.28 -48.61
N GLY A 261 6.58 51.99 -47.82
CA GLY A 261 7.85 52.73 -47.84
C GLY A 261 8.53 52.70 -49.21
N LEU A 262 8.58 51.54 -49.87
CA LEU A 262 9.13 51.39 -51.22
C LEU A 262 8.36 52.23 -52.24
N LYS A 263 7.02 52.13 -52.27
CA LYS A 263 6.18 52.93 -53.18
C LYS A 263 6.36 54.43 -52.99
N LYS A 264 6.53 54.90 -51.75
CA LYS A 264 6.80 56.32 -51.47
C LYS A 264 8.21 56.73 -51.89
N LYS A 265 9.20 55.85 -51.75
CA LYS A 265 10.57 56.10 -52.20
C LYS A 265 10.65 56.22 -53.72
N GLU A 266 9.91 55.40 -54.46
CA GLU A 266 9.75 55.51 -55.92
C GLU A 266 9.14 56.87 -56.32
N LYS A 267 8.05 57.27 -55.66
CA LYS A 267 7.45 58.60 -55.88
C LYS A 267 8.43 59.74 -55.58
N LEU A 268 9.23 59.61 -54.52
CA LEU A 268 10.26 60.59 -54.18
C LEU A 268 11.33 60.68 -55.27
N THR A 269 11.75 59.54 -55.84
CA THR A 269 12.70 59.54 -56.97
C THR A 269 12.14 60.21 -58.22
N GLN A 270 10.85 60.01 -58.52
CA GLN A 270 10.17 60.71 -59.62
C GLN A 270 10.06 62.22 -59.37
N ILE A 271 9.75 62.65 -58.14
CA ILE A 271 9.70 64.08 -57.81
C ILE A 271 11.09 64.71 -57.92
N ASN A 272 12.14 64.03 -57.45
CA ASN A 272 13.50 64.54 -57.55
C ASN A 272 13.96 64.69 -59.01
N SER A 273 13.58 63.77 -59.92
CA SER A 273 13.89 63.93 -61.35
C SER A 273 13.14 65.12 -61.97
N HIS A 274 11.88 65.33 -61.60
CA HIS A 274 11.12 66.50 -62.04
C HIS A 274 11.73 67.81 -61.51
N ILE A 275 12.13 67.85 -60.23
CA ILE A 275 12.82 69.02 -59.65
C ILE A 275 14.10 69.31 -60.45
N GLN A 276 14.89 68.29 -60.77
CA GLN A 276 16.13 68.46 -61.54
C GLN A 276 15.86 69.02 -62.94
N GLN A 277 14.83 68.53 -63.65
CA GLN A 277 14.43 69.05 -64.97
C GLN A 277 13.99 70.52 -64.90
N HIS A 278 13.12 70.88 -63.95
CA HIS A 278 12.65 72.25 -63.79
C HIS A 278 13.76 73.19 -63.30
N GLN A 279 14.73 72.70 -62.53
CA GLN A 279 15.94 73.47 -62.17
C GLN A 279 16.81 73.78 -63.40
N GLN A 280 17.00 72.80 -64.30
CA GLN A 280 17.72 73.01 -65.56
C GLN A 280 17.03 74.07 -66.43
N SER A 281 15.72 73.93 -66.67
CA SER A 281 14.92 74.92 -67.41
C SER A 281 15.02 76.32 -66.78
N ARG A 282 14.95 76.40 -65.44
CA ARG A 282 15.08 77.68 -64.73
C ARG A 282 16.46 78.30 -64.94
N THR A 283 17.54 77.52 -64.89
CA THR A 283 18.90 78.02 -65.15
C THR A 283 19.07 78.49 -66.59
N GLU A 284 18.47 77.81 -67.56
CA GLU A 284 18.46 78.23 -68.97
C GLU A 284 17.71 79.56 -69.15
N PHE A 285 16.53 79.69 -68.54
CA PHE A 285 15.73 80.92 -68.61
C PHE A 285 16.44 82.11 -67.96
N TYR A 286 17.12 81.86 -66.83
CA TYR A 286 17.96 82.88 -66.18
C TYR A 286 19.16 83.29 -67.04
N ALA A 287 19.81 82.33 -67.70
CA ALA A 287 20.90 82.59 -68.64
C ALA A 287 20.44 83.44 -69.84
N GLN A 288 19.22 83.20 -70.36
CA GLN A 288 18.64 84.01 -71.43
C GLN A 288 18.28 85.43 -70.95
N LEU A 289 17.69 85.55 -69.76
CA LEU A 289 17.38 86.85 -69.14
C LEU A 289 18.64 87.69 -68.92
N THR A 290 19.73 87.07 -68.44
CA THR A 290 21.01 87.77 -68.24
C THR A 290 21.65 88.21 -69.56
N LYS A 291 21.54 87.41 -70.63
CA LYS A 291 21.96 87.83 -71.99
C LYS A 291 21.16 89.03 -72.49
N ILE A 292 19.82 88.97 -72.44
CA ILE A 292 18.95 90.06 -72.90
C ILE A 292 19.19 91.34 -72.08
N ASN A 293 19.33 91.22 -70.75
CA ASN A 293 19.65 92.37 -69.90
C ASN A 293 21.05 92.95 -70.21
N GLY A 294 22.01 92.08 -70.55
CA GLY A 294 23.33 92.50 -71.03
C GLY A 294 23.24 93.31 -72.32
N GLU A 295 22.48 92.83 -73.32
CA GLU A 295 22.21 93.52 -74.59
C GLU A 295 21.47 94.85 -74.36
N MET A 296 20.44 94.87 -73.51
CA MET A 296 19.76 96.10 -73.13
C MET A 296 20.72 97.12 -72.50
N SER A 297 21.66 96.68 -71.66
CA SER A 297 22.66 97.60 -71.07
C SER A 297 23.58 98.20 -72.12
N LYS A 298 23.94 97.42 -73.16
CA LYS A 298 24.75 97.89 -74.30
C LYS A 298 23.97 98.94 -75.09
N ILE A 299 22.72 98.65 -75.45
CA ILE A 299 21.84 99.61 -76.14
C ILE A 299 21.64 100.88 -75.29
N ASP A 300 21.47 100.76 -73.97
CA ASP A 300 21.36 101.92 -73.08
C ASP A 300 22.63 102.76 -73.06
N THR A 301 23.81 102.13 -73.09
CA THR A 301 25.06 102.88 -73.24
C THR A 301 25.20 103.56 -74.60
N GLU A 302 24.67 102.97 -75.68
CA GLU A 302 24.67 103.56 -77.02
C GLU A 302 23.68 104.71 -77.19
N ILE A 303 22.47 104.58 -76.65
CA ILE A 303 21.48 105.66 -76.56
C ILE A 303 22.10 106.85 -75.82
N LYS A 304 22.68 106.62 -74.63
CA LYS A 304 23.36 107.68 -73.84
C LYS A 304 24.51 108.32 -74.59
N LYS A 305 25.28 107.55 -75.39
CA LYS A 305 26.36 108.08 -76.23
C LYS A 305 25.82 108.94 -77.37
N ASN A 306 24.75 108.53 -78.04
CA ASN A 306 24.18 109.23 -79.18
C ASN A 306 23.35 110.46 -78.77
N GLU A 307 22.68 110.43 -77.62
CA GLU A 307 22.03 111.61 -77.02
C GLU A 307 23.05 112.71 -76.68
N LYS A 308 24.25 112.32 -76.19
CA LYS A 308 25.37 113.25 -76.00
C LYS A 308 25.94 113.83 -77.30
N LYS A 309 25.76 113.16 -78.46
CA LYS A 309 26.12 113.70 -79.78
C LYS A 309 25.10 114.75 -80.25
N LYS A 310 23.81 114.52 -79.96
CA LYS A 310 22.70 115.44 -80.28
C LYS A 310 22.86 116.80 -79.60
N SER A 311 23.33 116.84 -78.35
CA SER A 311 23.52 118.10 -77.59
C SER A 311 24.75 118.91 -78.01
N ARG A 312 25.74 118.29 -78.67
CA ARG A 312 27.01 118.95 -79.05
C ARG A 312 27.10 119.38 -80.52
N GLN A 313 26.16 118.98 -81.38
CA GLN A 313 26.13 119.22 -82.84
C GLN A 313 27.42 118.85 -83.61
N ARG A 314 28.38 118.17 -82.96
CA ARG A 314 29.64 117.69 -83.53
C ARG A 314 29.94 116.29 -83.01
N CYS A 315 30.46 115.43 -83.87
CA CYS A 315 30.84 114.07 -83.49
C CYS A 315 32.02 114.11 -82.51
N PRO A 316 31.96 113.45 -81.34
CA PRO A 316 33.06 113.42 -80.36
C PRO A 316 34.35 112.77 -80.87
N TRP A 317 34.29 112.05 -81.99
CA TRP A 317 35.41 111.25 -82.52
C TRP A 317 36.00 111.84 -83.81
N CYS A 318 35.19 112.39 -84.71
CA CYS A 318 35.65 112.99 -85.97
C CYS A 318 35.34 114.48 -86.12
N PHE A 319 34.75 115.13 -85.10
CA PHE A 319 34.40 116.57 -85.04
C PHE A 319 33.51 117.13 -86.17
N GLN A 320 33.04 116.29 -87.10
CA GLN A 320 32.11 116.66 -88.16
C GLN A 320 30.75 117.10 -87.60
N LYS A 321 30.11 118.07 -88.27
CA LYS A 321 28.73 118.50 -87.98
C LYS A 321 27.80 117.30 -88.14
N VAL A 322 27.08 116.96 -87.07
CA VAL A 322 26.16 115.82 -87.08
C VAL A 322 24.76 116.36 -87.28
N ASP A 323 24.06 115.83 -88.27
CA ASP A 323 22.68 116.16 -88.55
C ASP A 323 21.78 115.71 -87.36
N PRO A 324 21.12 116.65 -86.65
CA PRO A 324 20.26 116.33 -85.52
C PRO A 324 19.10 115.40 -85.86
N GLU A 325 18.61 115.41 -87.11
CA GLU A 325 17.50 114.57 -87.54
C GLU A 325 17.91 113.11 -87.73
N LEU A 326 19.12 112.88 -88.28
CA LEU A 326 19.71 111.54 -88.42
C LEU A 326 19.99 110.91 -87.05
N VAL A 327 20.49 111.69 -86.08
CA VAL A 327 20.70 111.20 -84.70
C VAL A 327 19.37 110.88 -84.02
N ALA A 328 18.32 111.68 -84.27
CA ALA A 328 17.00 111.41 -83.73
C ALA A 328 16.38 110.12 -84.32
N LYS A 329 16.57 109.86 -85.62
CA LYS A 329 16.16 108.58 -86.24
C LYS A 329 16.91 107.39 -85.63
N PHE A 330 18.24 107.49 -85.49
CA PHE A 330 19.06 106.42 -84.94
C PHE A 330 18.73 106.11 -83.46
N VAL A 331 18.47 107.15 -82.65
CA VAL A 331 18.01 106.97 -81.26
C VAL A 331 16.62 106.31 -81.22
N LYS A 332 15.73 106.66 -82.15
CA LYS A 332 14.39 106.06 -82.26
C LYS A 332 14.45 104.59 -82.68
N GLU A 333 15.36 104.23 -83.58
CA GLU A 333 15.64 102.83 -83.97
C GLU A 333 16.16 102.01 -82.79
N LEU A 334 17.16 102.54 -82.05
CA LEU A 334 17.67 101.89 -80.84
C LEU A 334 16.61 101.79 -79.72
N GLN A 335 15.69 102.76 -79.62
CA GLN A 335 14.56 102.69 -78.69
C GLN A 335 13.55 101.63 -79.10
N ASN A 336 13.27 101.46 -80.39
CA ASN A 336 12.42 100.38 -80.88
C ASN A 336 13.06 99.01 -80.64
N GLU A 337 14.37 98.89 -80.89
CA GLU A 337 15.13 97.67 -80.60
C GLU A 337 15.12 97.36 -79.10
N LYS A 338 15.36 98.36 -78.24
CA LYS A 338 15.23 98.23 -76.79
C LYS A 338 13.82 97.77 -76.37
N ASN A 339 12.77 98.35 -76.93
CA ASN A 339 11.39 97.96 -76.62
C ASN A 339 11.11 96.51 -77.03
N SER A 340 11.66 96.05 -78.16
CA SER A 340 11.58 94.65 -78.59
C SER A 340 12.29 93.69 -77.62
N LEU A 341 13.44 94.10 -77.06
CA LEU A 341 14.17 93.33 -76.05
C LEU A 341 13.45 93.35 -74.70
N ILE A 342 12.80 94.46 -74.32
CA ILE A 342 11.96 94.55 -73.12
C ILE A 342 10.79 93.55 -73.22
N GLN A 343 10.14 93.47 -74.38
CA GLN A 343 9.07 92.51 -74.61
C GLN A 343 9.57 91.07 -74.47
N LYS A 344 10.69 90.72 -75.12
CA LYS A 344 11.32 89.39 -74.97
C LYS A 344 11.72 89.10 -73.52
N ALA A 345 12.30 90.07 -72.81
CA ALA A 345 12.68 89.93 -71.40
C ALA A 345 11.45 89.66 -70.53
N SER A 346 10.32 90.33 -70.80
CA SER A 346 9.07 90.10 -70.08
C SER A 346 8.52 88.68 -70.30
N GLU A 347 8.59 88.16 -71.53
CA GLU A 347 8.18 86.79 -71.86
C GLU A 347 9.05 85.75 -71.15
N TRP A 348 10.37 85.92 -71.16
CA TRP A 348 11.29 85.04 -70.45
C TRP A 348 11.12 85.12 -68.94
N LYS A 349 10.81 86.30 -68.40
CA LYS A 349 10.52 86.49 -66.97
C LYS A 349 9.27 85.74 -66.56
N VAL A 350 8.20 85.80 -67.35
CA VAL A 350 6.97 85.01 -67.10
C VAL A 350 7.27 83.51 -67.09
N ARG A 351 8.11 83.02 -68.02
CA ARG A 351 8.53 81.61 -68.05
C ARG A 351 9.37 81.24 -66.81
N PHE A 352 10.29 82.10 -66.41
CA PHE A 352 11.10 81.91 -65.20
C PHE A 352 10.26 81.87 -63.91
N ASP A 353 9.28 82.78 -63.79
CA ASP A 353 8.40 82.86 -62.62
C ASP A 353 7.48 81.61 -62.56
N LYS A 354 7.01 81.13 -63.72
CA LYS A 354 6.23 79.88 -63.82
C LYS A 354 7.04 78.65 -63.40
N GLU A 355 8.30 78.54 -63.82
CA GLU A 355 9.19 77.45 -63.37
C GLU A 355 9.48 77.55 -61.86
N SER A 356 9.66 78.76 -61.35
CA SER A 356 9.89 79.01 -59.94
C SER A 356 8.69 78.63 -59.06
N SER A 357 7.46 78.83 -59.54
CA SER A 357 6.26 78.39 -58.82
C SER A 357 6.11 76.87 -58.83
N ILE A 358 6.37 76.21 -59.97
CA ILE A 358 6.36 74.74 -60.09
C ILE A 358 7.39 74.11 -59.13
N LEU A 359 8.61 74.64 -59.07
CA LEU A 359 9.64 74.15 -58.16
C LEU A 359 9.21 74.26 -56.69
N ARG A 360 8.61 75.38 -56.28
CA ARG A 360 8.08 75.55 -54.92
C ARG A 360 7.00 74.52 -54.58
N GLU A 361 6.14 74.18 -55.54
CA GLU A 361 5.12 73.14 -55.33
C GLU A 361 5.74 71.74 -55.22
N LEU A 362 6.73 71.43 -56.06
CA LEU A 362 7.44 70.15 -56.01
C LEU A 362 8.23 69.99 -54.71
N ASP A 363 8.90 71.05 -54.23
CA ASP A 363 9.61 71.04 -52.95
C ASP A 363 8.64 70.80 -51.77
N LYS A 364 7.45 71.41 -51.78
CA LYS A 364 6.41 71.13 -50.79
C LYS A 364 5.96 69.67 -50.82
N LYS A 365 5.74 69.11 -52.02
CA LYS A 365 5.38 67.69 -52.18
C LYS A 365 6.50 66.77 -51.70
N LYS A 366 7.76 67.10 -52.00
CA LYS A 366 8.95 66.38 -51.54
C LYS A 366 9.02 66.34 -50.01
N ALA A 367 8.95 67.50 -49.35
CA ALA A 367 9.00 67.60 -47.90
C ALA A 367 7.90 66.75 -47.23
N LYS A 368 6.66 66.79 -47.76
CA LYS A 368 5.56 65.98 -47.25
C LYS A 368 5.82 64.47 -47.37
N ILE A 369 6.37 64.02 -48.50
CA ILE A 369 6.72 62.60 -48.69
C ILE A 369 7.88 62.17 -47.78
N GLU A 370 8.86 63.05 -47.56
CA GLU A 370 9.99 62.79 -46.65
C GLU A 370 9.54 62.65 -45.19
N GLU A 371 8.62 63.50 -44.74
CA GLU A 371 8.00 63.40 -43.41
C GLU A 371 7.22 62.09 -43.25
N GLU A 372 6.42 61.74 -44.27
CA GLU A 372 5.69 60.47 -44.30
C GLU A 372 6.64 59.26 -44.29
N LEU A 373 7.77 59.32 -45.01
CA LEU A 373 8.80 58.28 -45.01
C LEU A 373 9.48 58.12 -43.64
N ASN A 374 9.81 59.22 -42.98
CA ASN A 374 10.39 59.19 -41.63
C ASN A 374 9.42 58.57 -40.62
N SER A 375 8.13 58.93 -40.69
CA SER A 375 7.10 58.31 -39.83
C SER A 375 6.88 56.82 -40.13
N LEU A 376 7.08 56.38 -41.38
CA LEU A 376 7.03 54.97 -41.74
C LEU A 376 8.25 54.20 -41.23
N ARG A 377 9.45 54.80 -41.32
CA ARG A 377 10.69 54.19 -40.80
C ARG A 377 10.59 53.91 -39.31
N SER A 378 10.15 54.89 -38.50
CA SER A 378 9.97 54.69 -37.06
C SER A 378 8.96 53.59 -36.74
N LYS A 379 7.87 53.48 -37.51
CA LYS A 379 6.89 52.38 -37.37
C LYS A 379 7.47 51.01 -37.73
N VAL A 380 8.31 50.93 -38.76
CA VAL A 380 9.00 49.69 -39.16
C VAL A 380 10.00 49.26 -38.10
N GLU A 381 10.80 50.20 -37.57
CA GLU A 381 11.74 49.94 -36.48
C GLU A 381 11.03 49.47 -35.21
N GLY A 382 9.93 50.14 -34.83
CA GLY A 382 9.11 49.70 -33.70
C GLY A 382 8.55 48.28 -33.88
N ALA A 383 8.09 47.94 -35.10
CA ALA A 383 7.63 46.58 -35.40
C ALA A 383 8.77 45.54 -35.32
N LEU A 384 9.97 45.88 -35.78
CA LEU A 384 11.16 45.01 -35.69
C LEU A 384 11.59 44.74 -34.24
N ILE A 385 11.56 45.77 -33.39
CA ILE A 385 11.87 45.61 -31.96
C ILE A 385 10.83 44.68 -31.30
N ASN A 386 9.55 44.91 -31.54
CA ASN A 386 8.48 44.07 -31.01
C ASN A 386 8.60 42.61 -31.47
N GLU A 387 8.94 42.39 -32.74
CA GLU A 387 9.19 41.06 -33.30
C GLU A 387 10.35 40.36 -32.56
N LYS A 388 11.47 41.05 -32.33
CA LYS A 388 12.61 40.50 -31.59
C LYS A 388 12.24 40.12 -30.15
N VAL A 389 11.54 41.00 -29.45
CA VAL A 389 11.09 40.74 -28.07
C VAL A 389 10.16 39.52 -28.01
N LEU A 390 9.23 39.40 -28.96
CA LEU A 390 8.34 38.24 -29.04
C LEU A 390 9.07 36.94 -29.35
N ARG A 391 10.04 36.96 -30.27
CA ARG A 391 10.88 35.78 -30.59
C ARG A 391 11.66 35.30 -29.37
N GLU A 392 12.21 36.22 -28.57
CA GLU A 392 12.94 35.85 -27.34
C GLU A 392 12.01 35.25 -26.29
N LYS A 393 10.81 35.81 -26.10
CA LYS A 393 9.80 35.23 -25.21
C LYS A 393 9.35 33.83 -25.66
N LEU A 394 9.14 33.64 -26.97
CA LEU A 394 8.83 32.33 -27.54
C LEU A 394 9.95 31.32 -27.28
N ARG A 395 11.21 31.75 -27.39
CA ARG A 395 12.37 30.90 -27.07
C ARG A 395 12.37 30.47 -25.61
N GLN A 396 12.08 31.39 -24.68
CA GLN A 396 11.99 31.07 -23.25
C GLN A 396 10.88 30.06 -22.96
N LEU A 397 9.67 30.29 -23.50
CA LEU A 397 8.54 29.37 -23.35
C LEU A 397 8.82 27.97 -23.93
N ASN A 398 9.49 27.89 -25.10
CA ASN A 398 9.87 26.61 -25.69
C ASN A 398 10.87 25.84 -24.81
N VAL A 399 11.82 26.53 -24.18
CA VAL A 399 12.77 25.91 -23.24
C VAL A 399 12.06 25.40 -21.99
N GLU A 400 11.12 26.18 -21.44
CA GLU A 400 10.30 25.75 -20.30
C GLU A 400 9.44 24.52 -20.65
N CYS A 401 8.80 24.52 -21.83
CA CYS A 401 8.02 23.39 -22.31
C CYS A 401 8.86 22.12 -22.45
N SER A 402 10.07 22.22 -23.02
CA SER A 402 11.00 21.10 -23.15
C SER A 402 11.41 20.50 -21.80
N LYS A 403 11.67 21.34 -20.79
CA LYS A 403 12.02 20.87 -19.44
C LYS A 403 10.87 20.13 -18.77
N MET A 404 9.65 20.61 -18.94
CA MET A 404 8.46 19.94 -18.42
C MET A 404 8.20 18.60 -19.13
N GLU A 405 8.51 18.50 -20.43
CA GLU A 405 8.43 17.23 -21.16
C GLU A 405 9.45 16.20 -20.64
N GLU A 406 10.68 16.62 -20.34
CA GLU A 406 11.69 15.77 -19.70
C GLU A 406 11.21 15.26 -18.33
N GLU A 407 10.70 16.16 -17.46
CA GLU A 407 10.16 15.80 -16.15
C GLU A 407 9.01 14.78 -16.25
N LYS A 408 8.11 14.97 -17.22
CA LYS A 408 7.01 14.04 -17.49
C LYS A 408 7.52 12.65 -17.87
N ASP A 409 8.57 12.56 -18.68
CA ASP A 409 9.12 11.29 -19.11
C ASP A 409 9.90 10.58 -17.99
N GLU A 410 10.59 11.32 -17.13
CA GLU A 410 11.19 10.77 -15.90
C GLU A 410 10.13 10.18 -14.96
N LEU A 411 9.03 10.90 -14.72
CA LEU A 411 7.93 10.41 -13.89
C LEU A 411 7.27 9.16 -14.48
N LYS A 412 7.14 9.08 -15.81
CA LYS A 412 6.62 7.87 -16.48
C LYS A 412 7.57 6.69 -16.36
N LEU A 413 8.89 6.92 -16.35
CA LEU A 413 9.87 5.86 -16.15
C LEU A 413 9.74 5.28 -14.73
N GLN A 414 9.65 6.14 -13.72
CA GLN A 414 9.41 5.74 -12.33
C GLN A 414 8.10 4.94 -12.18
N LEU A 415 7.04 5.34 -12.90
CA LEU A 415 5.77 4.60 -12.92
C LEU A 415 5.94 3.17 -13.49
N LYS A 416 6.70 3.02 -14.57
CA LYS A 416 6.97 1.69 -15.18
C LYS A 416 7.82 0.80 -14.27
N GLU A 417 8.75 1.37 -13.52
CA GLU A 417 9.56 0.61 -12.57
C GLU A 417 8.71 0.04 -11.43
N LEU A 418 7.70 0.78 -10.96
CA LEU A 418 6.77 0.31 -9.93
C LEU A 418 5.90 -0.87 -10.38
N GLU A 419 5.61 -1.01 -11.68
CA GLU A 419 4.73 -2.07 -12.22
C GLU A 419 5.41 -3.44 -12.32
N LYS A 420 6.74 -3.54 -12.29
CA LYS A 420 7.47 -4.80 -12.48
C LYS A 420 7.42 -5.79 -11.31
N ILE A 421 6.90 -5.40 -10.14
CA ILE A 421 7.11 -6.14 -8.88
C ILE A 421 5.90 -7.05 -8.50
N GLY A 422 4.84 -7.10 -9.32
CA GLY A 422 3.66 -7.94 -9.05
C GLY A 422 3.85 -9.45 -9.22
N GLY A 423 5.05 -9.91 -9.59
CA GLY A 423 5.37 -11.33 -9.83
C GLY A 423 5.55 -12.16 -8.56
N ASP A 424 6.12 -11.58 -7.50
CA ASP A 424 6.57 -12.33 -6.32
C ASP A 424 5.42 -12.78 -5.40
N ILE A 425 4.30 -12.06 -5.42
CA ILE A 425 3.15 -12.29 -4.52
C ILE A 425 2.37 -13.56 -4.91
N ARG A 426 2.22 -13.83 -6.20
CA ARG A 426 1.50 -15.03 -6.70
C ARG A 426 2.23 -16.33 -6.35
N GLY A 427 3.55 -16.30 -6.19
CA GLY A 427 4.35 -17.45 -5.81
C GLY A 427 4.14 -17.86 -4.34
N GLU A 428 4.00 -16.89 -3.44
CA GLU A 428 3.77 -17.14 -2.01
C GLU A 428 2.31 -17.59 -1.74
N GLU A 429 1.33 -17.04 -2.46
CA GLU A 429 -0.09 -17.49 -2.39
C GLU A 429 -0.25 -18.96 -2.80
N HIS A 430 0.41 -19.38 -3.88
CA HIS A 430 0.39 -20.78 -4.31
C HIS A 430 0.99 -21.75 -3.28
N LYS A 431 2.06 -21.34 -2.58
CA LYS A 431 2.66 -22.13 -1.50
C LYS A 431 1.72 -22.27 -0.30
N LEU A 432 1.02 -21.21 0.08
CA LEU A 432 0.06 -21.22 1.18
C LEU A 432 -1.13 -22.16 0.90
N ILE A 433 -1.63 -22.17 -0.34
CA ILE A 433 -2.73 -23.06 -0.76
C ILE A 433 -2.29 -24.52 -0.66
N ASN A 434 -1.08 -24.86 -1.09
CA ASN A 434 -0.56 -26.22 -1.05
C ASN A 434 -0.40 -26.73 0.40
N LEU A 435 0.20 -25.94 1.29
CA LEU A 435 0.33 -26.29 2.71
C LEU A 435 -1.03 -26.40 3.42
N THR A 436 -2.06 -25.74 2.90
CA THR A 436 -3.42 -25.84 3.44
C THR A 436 -4.10 -27.15 3.10
N LYS A 437 -3.81 -27.70 1.91
CA LYS A 437 -4.27 -29.04 1.52
C LYS A 437 -3.56 -30.13 2.34
N GLU A 438 -2.25 -30.03 2.50
CA GLU A 438 -1.46 -31.01 3.26
C GLU A 438 -1.88 -31.09 4.74
N GLN A 439 -2.23 -29.97 5.38
CA GLN A 439 -2.77 -30.00 6.75
C GLN A 439 -4.13 -30.72 6.86
N LEU A 440 -4.98 -30.59 5.84
CA LEU A 440 -6.31 -31.21 5.81
C LEU A 440 -6.18 -32.74 5.72
N GLU A 441 -5.30 -33.22 4.84
CA GLU A 441 -4.99 -34.65 4.69
C GLU A 441 -4.41 -35.25 5.99
N LEU A 442 -3.56 -34.52 6.71
CA LEU A 442 -3.01 -34.96 7.99
C LEU A 442 -4.04 -34.99 9.14
N LYS A 443 -5.03 -34.09 9.12
CA LYS A 443 -6.11 -34.08 10.13
C LYS A 443 -7.09 -35.24 9.96
N GLU A 444 -7.27 -35.75 8.74
CA GLU A 444 -8.10 -36.93 8.48
C GLU A 444 -7.48 -38.24 9.01
N LEU A 445 -6.15 -38.25 9.24
CA LEU A 445 -5.42 -39.42 9.74
C LEU A 445 -5.43 -39.56 11.27
N VAL A 446 -5.91 -38.56 12.01
CA VAL A 446 -6.04 -38.58 13.47
C VAL A 446 -7.52 -38.71 13.84
N PRO A 447 -8.04 -39.92 14.11
CA PRO A 447 -9.39 -40.06 14.65
C PRO A 447 -9.41 -39.51 16.08
N VAL A 448 -10.36 -38.60 16.34
CA VAL A 448 -10.63 -37.94 17.63
C VAL A 448 -10.96 -38.93 18.73
#